data_AF-A0A4R7JYQ4-F1
#
_entry.id   AF-A0A4R7JYQ4-F1
#
_cell.length_a   1.000
_cell.length_b   1.000
_cell.length_c   1.000
_cell.angle_alpha   90.00
_cell.angle_beta   90.00
_cell.angle_gamma   90.00
#
_symmetry.space_group_name_H-M   'P 1'
#
loop_
_entity.id
_entity.type
_entity.pdbx_description
1 polymer ?
#
loop_
_entity_poly.entity_id
_entity_poly.type
_entity_poly.pdbx_seq_one_letter_code
_entity_poly.pdbx_strand_id
1 'polypeptide(L)'
;MSMKDTLIQKLEKQVDSWESRLDTLKAQFNEYKQKAENQEATEELKQETAKRISDLQEKVESARRRLSELRESGESHVKEVRGQVEDWLNRNS
;
A
#
# COMPACT_ATOMS: atom_id res chain seq x y z
N MET A 1 -4.34 24.50 7.80
CA MET A 1 -4.47 23.36 6.86
C MET A 1 -5.95 23.02 6.78
N SER A 2 -6.44 22.74 5.58
CA SER A 2 -7.80 22.26 5.38
C SER A 2 -7.93 20.79 5.85
N MET A 3 -9.17 20.34 6.04
CA MET A 3 -9.46 18.94 6.33
C MET A 3 -8.99 18.02 5.19
N LYS A 4 -9.09 18.51 3.94
CA LYS A 4 -8.59 17.84 2.75
C LYS A 4 -7.08 17.64 2.82
N ASP A 5 -6.32 18.69 3.14
CA ASP A 5 -4.86 18.62 3.24
C ASP A 5 -4.42 17.59 4.30
N THR A 6 -5.15 17.55 5.42
CA THR A 6 -4.86 16.60 6.51
C THR A 6 -5.09 15.16 6.05
N LEU A 7 -6.16 14.91 5.29
CA LEU A 7 -6.48 13.57 4.78
C LEU A 7 -5.50 13.13 3.69
N ILE A 8 -5.12 14.04 2.80
CA ILE A 8 -4.09 13.83 1.78
C ILE A 8 -2.77 13.44 2.45
N GLN A 9 -2.29 14.22 3.43
CA GLN A 9 -1.04 13.93 4.14
C GLN A 9 -1.08 12.57 4.86
N LYS A 10 -2.22 12.18 5.43
CA LYS A 10 -2.37 10.87 6.06
C LYS A 10 -2.26 9.74 5.04
N LEU A 11 -2.91 9.88 3.87
CA LEU A 11 -2.85 8.85 2.84
C LEU A 11 -1.44 8.77 2.22
N GLU A 12 -0.79 9.91 1.97
CA GLU A 12 0.59 9.97 1.47
C GLU A 12 1.53 9.24 2.41
N LYS A 13 1.50 9.53 3.72
CA LYS A 13 2.33 8.82 4.70
C LYS A 13 2.10 7.31 4.74
N GLN A 14 0.86 6.87 4.53
CA GLN A 14 0.56 5.43 4.49
C GLN A 14 1.04 4.78 3.20
N VAL A 15 0.90 5.47 2.06
CA VAL A 15 1.49 5.05 0.78
C VAL A 15 3.00 4.91 0.90
N ASP A 16 3.68 5.91 1.46
CA ASP A 16 5.15 5.89 1.65
C ASP A 16 5.58 4.69 2.53
N SER A 17 4.83 4.43 3.60
CA SER A 17 5.06 3.29 4.49
C SER A 17 4.89 1.95 3.76
N TRP A 18 3.84 1.79 2.95
CA TRP A 18 3.63 0.58 2.16
C TRP A 18 4.65 0.41 1.04
N GLU A 19 5.08 1.48 0.39
CA GLU A 19 6.14 1.45 -0.63
C GLU A 19 7.47 1.00 -0.02
N SER A 20 7.84 1.54 1.15
CA SER A 20 9.03 1.10 1.87
C SER A 20 8.97 -0.38 2.28
N ARG A 21 7.81 -0.86 2.74
CA ARG A 21 7.59 -2.28 3.03
C ARG A 21 7.68 -3.15 1.78
N LEU A 22 7.14 -2.66 0.65
CA LEU A 22 7.18 -3.35 -0.62
C LEU A 22 8.61 -3.53 -1.12
N ASP A 23 9.42 -2.48 -1.04
CA ASP A 23 10.84 -2.53 -1.42
C ASP A 23 11.61 -3.50 -0.53
N THR A 24 11.32 -3.50 0.78
CA THR A 24 11.92 -4.44 1.74
C THR A 24 11.55 -5.90 1.39
N LEU A 25 10.27 -6.18 1.13
CA LEU A 25 9.81 -7.52 0.75
C LEU A 25 10.42 -7.99 -0.57
N LYS A 26 10.53 -7.10 -1.57
CA LYS A 26 11.18 -7.40 -2.85
C LYS A 26 12.67 -7.70 -2.66
N ALA A 27 13.37 -6.92 -1.84
CA ALA A 27 14.78 -7.14 -1.54
C ALA A 27 14.99 -8.49 -0.83
N GLN A 28 14.20 -8.78 0.20
CA GLN A 28 14.23 -10.07 0.91
C GLN A 28 13.92 -11.23 -0.04
N PHE A 29 12.88 -11.11 -0.86
CA PHE A 29 12.53 -12.13 -1.85
C PHE A 29 13.68 -12.42 -2.81
N ASN A 30 14.33 -11.38 -3.33
CA ASN A 30 15.47 -11.53 -4.21
C ASN A 30 16.66 -12.19 -3.50
N GLU A 31 16.96 -11.79 -2.26
CA GLU A 31 18.02 -12.39 -1.45
C GLU A 31 17.75 -13.87 -1.18
N TYR A 32 16.52 -14.23 -0.79
CA TYR A 32 16.13 -15.62 -0.58
C TYR A 32 16.21 -16.43 -1.88
N LYS A 33 15.71 -15.88 -3.00
CA LYS A 33 15.78 -16.56 -4.30
C LYS A 33 17.21 -16.90 -4.70
N GLN A 34 18.17 -16.02 -4.42
CA GLN A 34 19.60 -16.24 -4.70
C GLN A 34 20.22 -17.28 -3.76
N LYS A 35 19.84 -17.28 -2.47
CA LYS A 35 20.39 -18.22 -1.47
C LYS A 35 19.82 -19.63 -1.57
N ALA A 36 18.62 -19.78 -2.12
CA ALA A 36 17.81 -20.98 -1.97
C ALA A 36 17.62 -21.74 -3.29
N GLU A 37 18.66 -21.79 -4.13
CA GLU A 37 18.68 -22.51 -5.41
C GLU A 37 18.37 -24.03 -5.30
N ASN A 38 18.21 -24.63 -4.11
CA ASN A 38 18.23 -26.09 -3.94
C ASN A 38 17.15 -26.76 -3.05
N GLN A 39 16.04 -26.13 -2.63
CA GLN A 39 15.03 -26.83 -1.79
C GLN A 39 13.55 -26.47 -2.08
N GLU A 40 12.66 -27.47 -2.05
CA GLU A 40 11.18 -27.34 -2.16
C GLU A 40 10.57 -26.37 -1.14
N ALA A 41 11.12 -26.31 0.09
CA ALA A 41 10.72 -25.35 1.12
C ALA A 41 10.82 -23.88 0.67
N THR A 42 11.59 -23.62 -0.39
CA THR A 42 11.74 -22.30 -0.99
C THR A 42 10.55 -21.91 -1.86
N GLU A 43 9.84 -22.87 -2.45
CA GLU A 43 8.79 -22.56 -3.43
C GLU A 43 7.52 -22.04 -2.75
N GLU A 44 7.10 -22.65 -1.63
CA GLU A 44 6.00 -22.14 -0.80
C GLU A 44 6.32 -20.73 -0.27
N LEU A 45 7.53 -20.53 0.25
CA LEU A 45 7.99 -19.22 0.74
C LEU A 45 8.01 -18.17 -0.38
N LYS A 46 8.42 -18.57 -1.59
CA LYS A 46 8.39 -17.69 -2.76
C LYS A 46 6.97 -17.31 -3.14
N GLN A 47 6.05 -18.26 -3.20
CA GLN A 47 4.65 -18.00 -3.53
C GLN A 47 3.98 -17.11 -2.49
N GLU A 48 4.21 -17.38 -1.20
CA GLU A 48 3.68 -16.56 -0.11
C GLU A 48 4.23 -15.12 -0.19
N THR A 49 5.53 -14.98 -0.39
CA THR A 49 6.17 -13.65 -0.48
C THR A 49 5.71 -12.90 -1.73
N ALA A 50 5.60 -13.58 -2.88
CA ALA A 50 5.07 -13.00 -4.11
C ALA A 50 3.62 -12.53 -3.94
N LYS A 51 2.79 -13.32 -3.25
CA LYS A 51 1.42 -12.93 -2.90
C LYS A 51 1.40 -11.69 -2.01
N ARG A 52 2.22 -11.65 -0.95
CA ARG A 52 2.32 -10.47 -0.06
C ARG A 52 2.76 -9.22 -0.82
N ILE A 53 3.70 -9.36 -1.77
CA ILE A 53 4.13 -8.26 -2.65
C ILE A 53 2.96 -7.80 -3.52
N SER A 54 2.24 -8.72 -4.17
CA SER A 54 1.08 -8.39 -5.01
C SER A 54 -0.02 -7.69 -4.23
N ASP A 55 -0.43 -8.24 -3.08
CA ASP A 55 -1.47 -7.67 -2.21
C ASP A 55 -1.08 -6.25 -1.76
N LEU A 56 0.20 -6.02 -1.44
CA LEU A 56 0.68 -4.70 -1.02
C LEU A 56 0.76 -3.72 -2.20
N GLN A 57 1.11 -4.17 -3.41
CA GLN A 57 1.06 -3.35 -4.63
C GLN A 57 -0.36 -2.89 -4.92
N GLU A 58 -1.34 -3.78 -4.84
CA GLU A 58 -2.76 -3.43 -5.03
C GLU A 58 -3.23 -2.37 -4.03
N LYS A 59 -2.80 -2.48 -2.76
CA LYS A 59 -3.09 -1.47 -1.73
C LYS A 59 -2.49 -0.11 -2.08
N VAL A 60 -1.22 -0.08 -2.51
CA VAL A 60 -0.54 1.16 -2.93
C VAL A 60 -1.26 1.79 -4.11
N GLU A 61 -1.62 1.02 -5.13
CA GLU A 61 -2.35 1.54 -6.30
C GLU A 61 -3.73 2.08 -5.92
N SER A 62 -4.47 1.35 -5.08
CA SER A 62 -5.78 1.78 -4.61
C SER A 62 -5.70 3.08 -3.81
N ALA A 63 -4.70 3.23 -2.93
CA ALA A 63 -4.47 4.49 -2.24
C ALA A 63 -4.09 5.62 -3.18
N ARG A 64 -3.20 5.38 -4.16
CA ARG A 64 -2.83 6.40 -5.15
C ARG A 64 -4.04 6.91 -5.93
N ARG A 65 -4.97 6.02 -6.32
CA ARG A 65 -6.24 6.41 -6.97
C ARG A 65 -7.09 7.28 -6.06
N ARG A 66 -7.28 6.87 -4.79
CA ARG A 66 -8.03 7.65 -3.79
C ARG A 66 -7.38 9.00 -3.48
N LEU A 67 -6.05 9.10 -3.52
CA LEU A 67 -5.31 10.36 -3.41
C LEU A 67 -5.64 11.31 -4.56
N SER A 68 -5.66 10.79 -5.79
CA SER A 68 -6.05 11.58 -6.97
C SER A 68 -7.50 12.06 -6.86
N GLU A 69 -8.44 11.17 -6.51
CA GLU A 69 -9.85 11.52 -6.29
C GLU A 69 -10.01 12.60 -5.21
N LEU A 70 -9.28 12.48 -4.09
CA LEU A 70 -9.28 13.50 -3.04
C LEU A 70 -8.74 14.83 -3.52
N ARG A 71 -7.64 14.83 -4.29
CA ARG A 71 -7.03 16.04 -4.84
C ARG A 71 -7.96 16.73 -5.83
N GLU A 72 -8.72 15.99 -6.62
CA GLU A 72 -9.70 16.50 -7.59
C GLU A 72 -11.02 16.91 -6.91
N SER A 73 -11.35 16.33 -5.76
CA SER A 73 -12.59 16.66 -5.03
C SER A 73 -12.60 18.10 -4.51
N GLY A 74 -13.73 18.80 -4.67
CA GLY A 74 -13.97 20.10 -4.04
C GLY A 74 -14.21 19.96 -2.53
N GLU A 75 -14.00 21.04 -1.76
CA GLU A 75 -14.14 21.02 -0.29
C GLU A 75 -15.50 20.51 0.20
N SER A 76 -16.57 20.75 -0.57
CA SER A 76 -17.93 20.31 -0.25
C SER A 76 -18.09 18.79 -0.22
N HIS A 77 -17.28 18.05 -0.99
CA HIS A 77 -17.37 16.58 -1.10
C HIS A 77 -16.35 15.85 -0.22
N VAL A 78 -15.34 16.56 0.31
CA VAL A 78 -14.29 16.01 1.18
C VAL A 78 -14.85 15.34 2.43
N LYS A 79 -15.96 15.83 3.01
CA LYS A 79 -16.56 15.22 4.21
C LYS A 79 -17.07 13.80 3.95
N GLU A 80 -17.60 13.55 2.77
CA GLU A 80 -18.19 12.25 2.40
C GLU A 80 -17.09 11.26 1.99
N VAL A 81 -16.15 11.71 1.16
CA VAL A 81 -14.97 10.93 0.75
C VAL A 81 -14.09 10.59 1.95
N ARG A 82 -14.02 11.46 2.96
CA ARG A 82 -13.25 11.21 4.18
C ARG A 82 -13.65 9.91 4.88
N GLY A 83 -14.95 9.68 5.11
CA GLY A 83 -15.40 8.47 5.79
C GLY A 83 -14.97 7.21 5.04
N GLN A 84 -15.14 7.22 3.72
CA GLN A 84 -14.74 6.11 2.86
C GLN A 84 -13.23 5.89 2.83
N VAL A 85 -12.43 6.94 2.94
CA VAL A 85 -10.96 6.86 2.97
C VAL A 85 -10.45 6.41 4.33
N GLU A 86 -10.99 6.96 5.42
CA GLU A 86 -10.61 6.55 6.78
C GLU A 86 -11.02 5.09 7.04
N ASP A 87 -12.21 4.67 6.64
CA ASP A 87 -12.66 3.28 6.75
C ASP A 87 -11.79 2.33 5.92
N TRP A 88 -11.43 2.75 4.70
CA TRP A 88 -10.55 1.96 3.85
C TRP A 88 -9.15 1.85 4.45
N LEU A 89 -8.58 2.94 4.97
CA LEU A 89 -7.30 2.93 5.66
C LEU A 89 -7.34 1.98 6.86
N ASN A 90 -8.37 2.05 7.70
CA ASN A 90 -8.50 1.20 8.89
C ASN A 90 -8.62 -0.29 8.55
N ARG A 91 -9.21 -0.63 7.40
CA ARG A 91 -9.28 -2.02 6.91
C ARG A 91 -7.93 -2.51 6.34
N ASN A 92 -7.04 -1.59 5.98
CA ASN A 92 -5.79 -1.90 5.27
C ASN A 92 -4.51 -1.56 6.05
N SER A 93 -4.62 -0.91 7.22
CA SER A 93 -3.54 -0.58 8.16
C SER A 93 -3.05 -1.81 8.91
#